data_AF-A0A6S7KDZ1-F1
#
_entry.id   AF-A0A6S7KDZ1-F1
#
_cell.length_a   1.000
_cell.length_b   1.000
_cell.length_c   1.000
_cell.angle_alpha   90.00
_cell.angle_beta   90.00
_cell.angle_gamma   90.00
#
_symmetry.space_group_name_H-M   'P 1'
#
loop_
_entity.id
_entity.type
_entity.pdbx_description
1 polymer ?
#
loop_
_entity_poly.entity_id
_entity_poly.type
_entity_poly.pdbx_seq_one_letter_code
_entity_poly.pdbx_strand_id
1 'polypeptide(L)'
;YTCEVKVERVGCFIDKSRPLDKLLVYRRIPYNHEEQEVALPRLLCDCAVKAQLQGYHYIGLQYYAECWTSSESEPHYGRDGPSTDKCFNAEFRPCSQDDSECVGGARANFIYKIVHQ
;
A
#
# COMPACT_ATOMS: atom_id res chain seq x y z
N TYR A 1 11.97 -6.54 8.51
CA TYR A 1 12.42 -6.54 7.11
C TYR A 1 12.83 -5.11 6.77
N THR A 2 13.97 -4.88 6.11
CA THR A 2 14.47 -3.52 5.83
C THR A 2 14.33 -3.23 4.34
N CYS A 3 13.71 -2.10 3.98
CA CYS A 3 13.61 -1.63 2.60
C CYS A 3 14.59 -0.49 2.34
N GLU A 4 15.21 -0.48 1.16
CA GLU A 4 16.13 0.59 0.74
C GLU A 4 15.38 1.88 0.35
N VAL A 5 14.14 1.73 -0.14
CA VAL A 5 13.29 2.86 -0.51
C VAL A 5 12.47 3.32 0.68
N LYS A 6 12.59 4.62 0.99
CA LYS A 6 11.81 5.26 2.04
C LYS A 6 10.44 5.65 1.50
N VAL A 7 9.42 5.43 2.32
CA VAL A 7 8.05 5.83 2.05
C VAL A 7 7.45 6.54 3.25
N GLU A 8 6.59 7.51 2.98
CA GLU A 8 5.77 8.18 4.00
C GLU A 8 4.37 7.57 4.00
N ARG A 9 3.85 7.28 5.20
CA ARG A 9 2.47 6.81 5.37
C ARG A 9 1.53 8.00 5.20
N VAL A 10 0.61 7.91 4.24
CA VAL A 10 -0.37 8.98 3.98
C VAL A 10 -1.68 8.67 4.71
N GLY A 11 -2.21 7.46 4.57
CA GLY A 11 -3.41 7.03 5.29
C GLY A 11 -4.29 6.05 4.53
N CYS A 12 -5.43 5.71 5.14
CA CYS A 12 -6.41 4.78 4.60
C CYS A 12 -7.54 5.52 3.89
N PHE A 13 -7.79 5.20 2.62
CA PHE A 13 -8.80 5.88 1.81
C PHE A 13 -9.71 4.89 1.11
N ILE A 14 -10.98 5.29 0.95
CA ILE A 14 -11.97 4.51 0.21
C ILE A 14 -11.58 4.50 -1.27
N ASP A 15 -11.73 3.34 -1.91
CA ASP A 15 -11.39 3.11 -3.32
C ASP A 15 -12.63 2.63 -4.08
N LYS A 16 -13.61 3.52 -4.28
CA LYS A 16 -14.79 3.23 -5.11
C LYS A 16 -14.55 3.64 -6.56
N SER A 17 -13.76 4.69 -6.76
CA SER A 17 -13.57 5.35 -8.03
C SER A 17 -12.22 5.05 -8.70
N ARG A 18 -11.37 4.21 -8.08
CA ARG A 18 -10.09 3.71 -8.62
C ARG A 18 -9.11 4.77 -9.11
N PRO A 19 -8.75 5.79 -8.31
CA PRO A 19 -7.79 6.82 -8.71
C PRO A 19 -6.35 6.29 -8.88
N LEU A 20 -6.02 5.14 -8.28
CA LEU A 20 -4.81 4.38 -8.61
C LEU A 20 -5.20 3.26 -9.60
N ASP A 21 -4.96 3.51 -10.88
CA ASP A 21 -5.47 2.73 -12.00
C ASP A 21 -4.49 1.66 -12.51
N LYS A 22 -3.23 1.70 -12.07
CA LYS A 22 -2.18 0.80 -12.55
C LYS A 22 -1.75 -0.21 -11.48
N LEU A 23 -1.99 -1.50 -11.74
CA LEU A 23 -1.41 -2.58 -10.93
C LEU A 23 0.10 -2.68 -11.20
N LEU A 24 0.89 -2.51 -10.17
CA LEU A 24 2.35 -2.51 -10.26
C LEU A 24 2.97 -3.82 -9.76
N VAL A 25 2.45 -4.36 -8.65
CA VAL A 25 2.87 -5.65 -8.07
C VAL A 25 1.64 -6.41 -7.57
N TYR A 26 1.62 -7.71 -7.80
CA TYR A 26 0.69 -8.64 -7.19
C TYR A 26 1.48 -9.82 -6.62
N ARG A 27 1.27 -10.12 -5.34
CA ARG A 27 1.88 -11.28 -4.65
C ARG A 27 0.79 -12.29 -4.30
N ARG A 28 1.12 -13.58 -4.34
CA ARG A 28 0.25 -14.60 -3.74
C ARG A 28 0.40 -14.55 -2.23
N ILE A 29 -0.72 -14.61 -1.51
CA ILE A 29 -0.70 -14.72 -0.05
C ILE A 29 -0.19 -16.12 0.31
N PRO A 30 0.87 -16.23 1.14
CA PRO A 30 1.41 -17.51 1.54
C PRO A 30 0.47 -18.23 2.52
N TYR A 31 0.57 -19.57 2.58
CA TYR A 31 -0.27 -20.41 3.45
C TYR A 31 0.34 -20.62 4.85
N ASN A 32 1.63 -20.34 5.05
CA ASN A 32 2.30 -20.52 6.34
C ASN A 32 2.41 -19.18 7.09
N HIS A 33 2.36 -19.25 8.42
CA HIS A 33 2.29 -18.08 9.30
C HIS A 33 3.57 -17.23 9.26
N GLU A 34 4.74 -17.88 9.19
CA GLU A 34 6.03 -17.19 9.15
C GLU A 34 6.19 -16.32 7.89
N GLU A 35 5.77 -16.81 6.71
CA GLU A 35 5.78 -16.02 5.49
C GLU A 35 4.72 -14.91 5.51
N GLN A 36 3.61 -15.13 6.23
CA GLN A 36 2.53 -14.15 6.36
C GLN A 36 2.98 -12.89 7.13
N GLU A 37 3.77 -13.05 8.20
CA GLU A 37 4.31 -11.92 8.97
C GLU A 37 5.20 -11.00 8.12
N VAL A 38 5.98 -11.57 7.20
CA VAL A 38 6.88 -10.80 6.32
C VAL A 38 6.25 -10.44 4.97
N ALA A 39 5.05 -10.94 4.66
CA ALA A 39 4.41 -10.74 3.36
C ALA A 39 4.10 -9.27 3.08
N LEU A 40 3.51 -8.57 4.06
CA LEU A 40 3.13 -7.17 3.90
C LEU A 40 4.36 -6.23 3.84
N PRO A 41 5.37 -6.34 4.73
CA PRO A 41 6.61 -5.57 4.61
C PRO A 41 7.32 -5.77 3.25
N ARG A 42 7.36 -7.02 2.75
CA ARG A 42 7.92 -7.32 1.42
C ARG A 42 7.10 -6.68 0.31
N LEU A 43 5.77 -6.83 0.33
CA LEU A 43 4.88 -6.21 -0.65
C LEU A 43 5.10 -4.69 -0.73
N LEU A 44 5.13 -4.01 0.41
CA LEU A 44 5.37 -2.57 0.47
C LEU A 44 6.72 -2.21 -0.17
N CYS A 45 7.77 -2.96 0.14
CA CYS A 45 9.10 -2.65 -0.37
C CYS A 45 9.24 -2.87 -1.87
N ASP A 46 8.78 -4.01 -2.40
CA ASP A 46 8.83 -4.24 -3.85
C ASP A 46 8.02 -3.21 -4.61
N CYS A 47 6.87 -2.84 -4.04
CA CYS A 47 6.02 -1.77 -4.56
C CYS A 47 6.78 -0.44 -4.59
N ALA A 48 7.44 -0.08 -3.50
CA ALA A 48 8.21 1.17 -3.39
C ALA A 48 9.42 1.21 -4.32
N VAL A 49 10.21 0.13 -4.39
CA VAL A 49 11.35 -0.01 -5.31
C VAL A 49 10.89 0.15 -6.76
N LYS A 50 9.84 -0.58 -7.15
CA LYS A 50 9.34 -0.53 -8.52
C LYS A 50 8.72 0.83 -8.86
N ALA A 51 8.05 1.47 -7.90
CA ALA A 51 7.48 2.79 -8.07
C ALA A 51 8.57 3.86 -8.24
N GLN A 52 9.60 3.84 -7.38
CA GLN A 52 10.72 4.76 -7.46
C GLN A 52 11.47 4.62 -8.79
N LEU A 53 11.79 3.40 -9.22
CA LEU A 53 12.46 3.13 -10.49
C LEU A 53 11.67 3.63 -11.72
N GLN A 54 10.34 3.67 -11.62
CA GLN A 54 9.46 4.11 -12.70
C GLN A 54 9.02 5.58 -12.57
N GLY A 55 9.54 6.31 -11.56
CA GLY A 55 9.22 7.72 -11.36
C GLY A 55 7.81 7.99 -10.80
N TYR A 56 7.19 7.00 -10.15
CA TYR A 56 5.90 7.19 -9.49
C TYR A 56 6.05 7.85 -8.11
N HIS A 57 5.05 8.65 -7.75
CA HIS A 57 5.05 9.41 -6.48
C HIS A 57 4.21 8.76 -5.38
N TYR A 58 3.15 8.04 -5.75
CA TYR A 58 2.24 7.41 -4.80
C TYR A 58 1.99 5.95 -5.14
N ILE A 59 1.89 5.14 -4.10
CA ILE A 59 1.46 3.75 -4.18
C ILE A 59 0.33 3.51 -3.20
N GLY A 60 -0.55 2.57 -3.54
CA GLY A 60 -1.64 2.10 -2.68
C GLY A 60 -1.58 0.60 -2.54
N LEU A 61 -1.59 0.10 -1.31
CA LEU A 61 -1.72 -1.32 -1.07
C LEU A 61 -3.18 -1.68 -0.84
N GLN A 62 -3.63 -2.75 -1.51
CA GLN A 62 -5.00 -3.25 -1.42
C GLN A 62 -5.04 -4.79 -1.46
N TYR A 63 -6.14 -5.37 -0.96
CA TYR A 63 -6.40 -6.81 -0.96
C TYR A 63 -5.25 -7.64 -0.38
N TYR A 64 -4.50 -7.07 0.58
CA TYR A 64 -3.37 -7.68 1.27
C TYR A 64 -2.16 -8.08 0.40
N ALA A 65 -2.30 -8.01 -0.92
CA ALA A 65 -1.36 -8.63 -1.85
C ALA A 65 -1.15 -7.80 -3.13
N GLU A 66 -1.90 -6.72 -3.32
CA GLU A 66 -1.83 -5.86 -4.49
C GLU A 66 -1.19 -4.52 -4.16
N CYS A 67 -0.46 -4.00 -5.14
CA CYS A 67 0.16 -2.70 -5.15
C CYS A 67 -0.28 -1.95 -6.40
N TRP A 68 -0.91 -0.82 -6.19
CA TRP A 68 -1.46 0.05 -7.21
C TRP A 68 -0.72 1.39 -7.24
N THR A 69 -0.70 2.04 -8.38
CA THR A 69 -0.15 3.39 -8.56
C THR A 69 -0.96 4.14 -9.62
N SER A 70 -0.61 5.39 -9.89
CA SER A 70 -1.19 6.20 -10.95
C SER A 70 -0.07 6.85 -11.75
N SER A 71 -0.36 7.12 -13.03
CA SER A 71 0.49 7.96 -13.86
C SER A 71 0.42 9.44 -13.49
N GLU A 72 -0.64 9.86 -12.79
CA GLU A 72 -0.76 11.20 -12.23
C GLU A 72 0.22 11.37 -11.06
N SER A 73 0.95 12.48 -11.03
CA SER A 73 1.86 12.80 -9.94
C SER A 73 1.14 13.06 -8.62
N GLU A 74 -0.11 13.55 -8.68
CA GLU A 74 -0.99 13.79 -7.54
C GLU A 74 -2.36 13.14 -7.79
N PRO A 75 -2.46 11.81 -7.66
CA PRO A 75 -3.72 11.13 -7.88
C PRO A 75 -4.72 11.53 -6.79
N HIS A 76 -5.99 11.69 -7.18
CA HIS A 76 -7.08 12.03 -6.25
C HIS A 76 -7.50 10.83 -5.36
N TYR A 77 -6.55 10.15 -4.71
CA TYR A 77 -6.77 8.99 -3.84
C TYR A 77 -7.71 9.27 -2.66
N GLY A 78 -7.81 10.52 -2.22
CA GLY A 78 -8.69 10.94 -1.14
C GLY A 78 -10.12 11.30 -1.57
N ARG A 79 -10.47 11.25 -2.86
CA ARG A 79 -11.77 11.74 -3.37
C ARG A 79 -12.99 11.06 -2.75
N ASP A 80 -12.90 9.76 -2.47
CA ASP A 80 -14.00 8.99 -1.88
C ASP A 80 -14.01 9.08 -0.34
N GLY A 81 -13.10 9.85 0.25
CA GLY A 81 -12.95 10.06 1.69
C GLY A 81 -12.04 9.05 2.39
N PRO A 82 -11.63 9.37 3.64
CA PRO A 82 -10.86 8.45 4.47
C PRO A 82 -11.70 7.23 4.88
N SER A 83 -11.04 6.11 5.14
CA SER A 83 -11.66 4.91 5.72
C SER A 83 -11.07 4.65 7.10
N THR A 84 -11.91 4.36 8.09
CA THR A 84 -11.48 4.16 9.49
C THR A 84 -11.29 2.70 9.89
N ASP A 85 -11.83 1.77 9.10
CA ASP A 85 -12.00 0.36 9.47
C ASP A 85 -11.60 -0.64 8.38
N LYS A 86 -11.06 -0.16 7.25
CA LYS A 86 -10.74 -1.01 6.09
C LYS A 86 -9.26 -1.10 5.76
N CYS A 87 -8.39 -0.63 6.65
CA CYS A 87 -6.98 -0.90 6.52
C CYS A 87 -6.48 -1.69 7.70
N PHE A 88 -5.53 -2.57 7.42
CA PHE A 88 -5.06 -3.60 8.34
C PHE A 88 -3.55 -3.62 8.38
N ASN A 89 -2.98 -4.04 9.50
CA ASN A 89 -1.56 -4.33 9.62
C ASN A 89 -1.23 -5.76 9.14
N ALA A 90 0.03 -6.19 9.30
CA ALA A 90 0.48 -7.53 8.91
C ALA A 90 -0.23 -8.68 9.66
N GLU A 91 -0.78 -8.40 10.85
CA GLU A 91 -1.53 -9.35 11.67
C GLU A 91 -3.03 -9.37 11.34
N PHE A 92 -3.47 -8.71 10.27
CA PHE A 92 -4.87 -8.58 9.86
C PHE A 92 -5.75 -7.87 10.91
N ARG A 93 -5.14 -7.08 11.79
CA ARG A 93 -5.83 -6.21 12.77
C ARG A 93 -6.01 -4.81 12.20
N PRO A 94 -6.97 -4.01 12.69
CA PRO A 94 -7.11 -2.62 12.28
C PRO A 94 -5.77 -1.88 12.37
N CYS A 95 -5.38 -1.23 11.28
CA CYS A 95 -4.14 -0.46 11.19
C CYS A 95 -4.21 0.75 12.14
N SER A 96 -3.15 0.93 12.92
CA SER A 96 -2.95 2.02 13.86
C SER A 96 -1.74 2.88 13.48
N GLN A 97 -1.50 3.96 14.23
CA GLN A 97 -0.33 4.81 14.01
C GLN A 97 1.00 4.10 14.35
N ASP A 98 0.97 3.12 15.26
CA ASP A 98 2.16 2.40 15.72
C ASP A 98 2.61 1.29 14.77
N ASP A 99 1.76 0.89 13.81
CA ASP A 99 2.09 -0.14 12.82
C ASP A 99 3.08 0.39 11.77
N SER A 100 4.11 -0.38 11.46
CA SER A 100 5.10 -0.02 10.43
C SER A 100 4.51 -0.03 9.02
N GLU A 101 3.66 -1.01 8.72
CA GLU A 101 3.02 -1.17 7.42
C GLU A 101 1.53 -1.50 7.57
N CYS A 102 0.75 -0.95 6.67
CA CYS A 102 -0.67 -1.16 6.52
C CYS A 102 -1.09 -1.42 5.08
N VAL A 103 -2.23 -2.08 4.91
CA VAL A 103 -2.81 -2.42 3.62
C VAL A 103 -4.32 -2.25 3.65
N GLY A 104 -4.89 -1.79 2.54
CA GLY A 104 -6.33 -1.72 2.38
C GLY A 104 -6.95 -3.11 2.15
N GLY A 105 -8.11 -3.34 2.74
CA GLY A 105 -8.99 -4.45 2.39
C GLY A 105 -9.81 -4.14 1.14
N ALA A 106 -10.96 -4.80 1.01
CA ALA A 106 -11.84 -4.58 -0.13
C ALA A 106 -12.33 -3.12 -0.20
N ARG A 107 -12.13 -2.48 -1.36
CA ARG A 107 -12.53 -1.09 -1.65
C ARG A 107 -11.85 -0.05 -0.76
N ALA A 108 -10.62 -0.29 -0.32
CA ALA A 108 -9.78 0.70 0.33
C ALA A 108 -8.33 0.56 -0.13
N ASN A 109 -7.58 1.65 -0.17
CA ASN A 109 -6.13 1.61 -0.31
C ASN A 109 -5.51 2.21 0.95
N PHE A 110 -4.44 1.59 1.46
CA PHE A 110 -3.52 2.33 2.33
C PHE A 110 -2.46 2.98 1.43
N ILE A 111 -2.43 4.31 1.45
CA ILE A 111 -1.61 5.13 0.55
C ILE A 111 -0.26 5.43 1.20
N TYR A 112 0.79 5.28 0.40
CA TYR A 112 2.13 5.70 0.72
C TYR A 112 2.67 6.64 -0.35
N LYS A 113 3.48 7.60 0.08
CA LYS A 113 4.21 8.50 -0.80
C LYS A 113 5.67 8.04 -0.88
N ILE A 114 6.22 7.96 -2.09
CA ILE A 114 7.63 7.64 -2.30
C ILE A 114 8.47 8.86 -1.93
N VAL A 115 9.50 8.66 -1.08
CA VAL A 115 10.48 9.70 -0.77
C VAL A 115 11.58 9.62 -1.82
N HIS A 116 11.61 10.59 -2.73
CA HIS A 116 12.70 10.77 -3.69
C HIS A 116 13.84 11.54 -3.04
N GLN A 117 15.08 11.11 -3.29
CA GLN A 117 16.31 11.77 -2.80
C GLN A 117 16.80 12.80 -3.81
#